data_AF-A0A1V0AKH6-F1
#
_entry.id   AF-A0A1V0AKH6-F1
#
_cell.length_a   1.000
_cell.length_b   1.000
_cell.length_c   1.000
_cell.angle_alpha   90.00
_cell.angle_beta   90.00
_cell.angle_gamma   90.00
#
_symmetry.space_group_name_H-M   'P 1'
#
loop_
_entity.id
_entity.type
_entity.pdbx_description
1 polymer ?
#
loop_
_entity_poly.entity_id
_entity_poly.type
_entity_poly.pdbx_seq_one_letter_code
_entity_poly.pdbx_strand_id
1 'polypeptide(L)'
;MLRDERPGTLAECRQAIDRVDAALATLLERRAELAGVVQRLKPVGGFAGRDLGRERDVVARMAVRAPALGESRLSAIMNAVIEAGLHLAEERSDR
;
A
#
# COMPACT_ATOMS: atom_id res chain seq x y z
N MET A 1 -6.41 -11.22 10.99
CA MET A 1 -5.14 -11.70 11.57
C MET A 1 -4.70 -12.90 10.77
N LEU A 2 -3.49 -12.88 10.21
CA LEU A 2 -2.90 -14.06 9.57
C LEU A 2 -2.70 -15.13 10.64
N ARG A 3 -3.04 -16.39 10.34
CA ARG A 3 -2.81 -17.50 11.27
C ARG A 3 -1.31 -17.67 11.48
N ASP A 4 -0.90 -18.04 12.68
CA ASP A 4 0.47 -18.44 12.96
C ASP A 4 0.69 -19.80 12.27
N GLU A 5 1.27 -19.77 11.08
CA GLU A 5 1.51 -20.93 10.23
C GLU A 5 3.02 -21.21 10.19
N ARG A 6 3.40 -22.48 10.38
CA ARG A 6 4.79 -22.94 10.29
C ARG A 6 4.93 -23.89 9.09
N PRO A 7 5.01 -23.38 7.86
CA PRO A 7 5.17 -24.23 6.69
C PRO A 7 6.52 -24.98 6.75
N GLY A 8 6.49 -26.29 6.52
CA GLY A 8 7.67 -27.17 6.54
C GLY A 8 8.21 -27.50 5.15
N THR A 9 7.45 -27.22 4.10
CA THR A 9 7.81 -27.47 2.70
C THR A 9 7.70 -26.21 1.84
N LEU A 10 8.40 -26.22 0.70
CA LEU A 10 8.31 -25.13 -0.28
C LEU A 10 6.87 -24.91 -0.79
N ALA A 11 6.11 -26.00 -0.98
CA ALA A 11 4.73 -25.92 -1.44
C ALA A 11 3.84 -25.21 -0.41
N GLU A 12 3.99 -25.54 0.87
CA GLU A 12 3.26 -24.89 1.95
C GLU A 12 3.64 -23.41 2.09
N CYS A 13 4.93 -23.06 1.94
CA CYS A 13 5.38 -21.66 1.95
C CYS A 13 4.71 -20.85 0.83
N ARG A 14 4.65 -21.39 -0.40
CA ARG A 14 4.01 -20.72 -1.53
C ARG A 14 2.53 -20.50 -1.30
N GLN A 15 1.81 -21.51 -0.81
CA GLN A 15 0.40 -21.37 -0.48
C GLN A 15 0.16 -20.33 0.62
N ALA A 16 1.06 -20.22 1.60
CA ALA A 16 0.98 -19.18 2.63
C ALA A 16 1.19 -17.78 2.04
N ILE A 17 2.15 -17.63 1.12
CA ILE A 17 2.37 -16.36 0.38
C ILE A 17 1.13 -16.02 -0.45
N ASP A 18 0.56 -16.95 -1.20
CA ASP A 18 -0.63 -16.71 -2.02
C ASP A 18 -1.81 -16.19 -1.19
N ARG A 19 -1.98 -16.69 0.05
CA ARG A 19 -2.99 -16.18 0.99
C ARG A 19 -2.71 -14.75 1.44
N VAL A 20 -1.45 -14.43 1.70
CA VAL A 20 -1.04 -13.06 2.04
C VAL A 20 -1.27 -12.14 0.84
N ASP A 21 -0.91 -12.56 -0.37
CA ASP A 21 -1.06 -11.78 -1.58
C ASP A 21 -2.53 -11.52 -1.94
N ALA A 22 -3.40 -12.51 -1.73
CA ALA A 22 -4.85 -12.31 -1.86
C ALA A 22 -5.37 -11.23 -0.88
N ALA A 23 -4.91 -11.25 0.37
CA ALA A 23 -5.27 -10.22 1.34
C ALA A 23 -4.67 -8.85 0.97
N LEU A 24 -3.42 -8.81 0.49
CA LEU A 24 -2.79 -7.59 -0.01
C LEU A 24 -3.58 -6.99 -1.17
N ALA A 25 -4.03 -7.80 -2.13
CA ALA A 25 -4.82 -7.33 -3.27
C ALA A 25 -6.09 -6.59 -2.81
N THR A 26 -6.86 -7.16 -1.88
CA THR A 26 -8.06 -6.49 -1.33
C THR A 26 -7.72 -5.20 -0.58
N LEU A 27 -6.64 -5.20 0.21
CA LEU A 27 -6.22 -4.01 0.95
C LEU A 27 -5.71 -2.90 0.03
N LEU A 28 -4.98 -3.25 -1.02
CA LEU A 28 -4.47 -2.31 -2.02
C LEU A 28 -5.60 -1.69 -2.83
N GLU A 29 -6.60 -2.47 -3.26
CA GLU A 29 -7.81 -1.96 -3.92
C GLU A 29 -8.51 -0.93 -3.02
N ARG A 30 -8.79 -1.33 -1.77
CA ARG A 30 -9.43 -0.42 -0.80
C ARG A 30 -8.62 0.85 -0.56
N ARG A 31 -7.29 0.72 -0.50
CA ARG A 31 -6.40 1.88 -0.33
C ARG A 31 -6.45 2.81 -1.55
N ALA A 32 -6.50 2.28 -2.77
CA ALA A 32 -6.61 3.06 -3.99
C ALA A 32 -7.98 3.78 -4.06
N GLU A 33 -9.07 3.13 -3.67
CA GLU A 33 -10.39 3.77 -3.54
C GLU A 33 -10.34 4.98 -2.61
N LEU A 34 -9.74 4.81 -1.42
CA LEU A 34 -9.57 5.88 -0.44
C LEU A 34 -8.66 6.99 -0.97
N ALA A 35 -7.60 6.66 -1.71
CA ALA A 35 -6.76 7.65 -2.38
C ALA A 35 -7.59 8.48 -3.36
N GLY A 36 -8.44 7.86 -4.17
CA GLY A 36 -9.36 8.58 -5.08
C GLY A 36 -10.35 9.50 -4.35
N VAL A 37 -10.89 9.09 -3.20
CA VAL A 37 -11.70 9.96 -2.34
C VAL A 37 -10.89 11.17 -1.86
N VAL A 38 -9.67 10.94 -1.36
CA VAL A 38 -8.77 12.01 -0.91
C VAL A 38 -8.44 12.97 -2.06
N GLN A 39 -8.19 12.48 -3.27
CA GLN A 39 -7.89 13.33 -4.43
C GLN A 39 -9.04 14.28 -4.77
N ARG A 40 -10.29 13.81 -4.71
CA ARG A 40 -11.47 14.68 -4.92
C ARG A 40 -11.66 15.76 -3.85
N LEU A 41 -11.12 15.54 -2.65
CA LEU A 41 -11.21 16.48 -1.54
C LEU A 41 -10.05 17.49 -1.51
N LYS A 42 -8.93 17.19 -2.19
CA LYS A 42 -7.77 18.06 -2.18
C LYS A 42 -7.99 19.29 -3.08
N PRO A 43 -7.50 20.47 -2.68
CA PRO A 43 -7.50 21.66 -3.54
C PRO A 43 -6.54 21.49 -4.73
N VAL A 44 -5.45 20.74 -4.55
CA VAL A 44 -4.50 20.34 -5.60
C VAL A 44 -4.43 18.82 -5.62
N GLY A 45 -4.94 18.19 -6.67
CA GLY A 45 -4.96 16.75 -6.86
C GLY A 45 -3.74 16.20 -7.59
N GLY A 46 -3.78 14.90 -7.89
CA GLY A 46 -2.76 14.18 -8.64
C GLY A 46 -1.38 14.19 -7.98
N PHE A 47 -0.35 14.05 -8.82
CA PHE A 47 1.05 14.09 -8.38
C PHE A 47 1.48 15.45 -7.80
N ALA A 48 0.89 16.55 -8.28
CA ALA A 48 1.17 17.89 -7.79
C ALA A 48 0.72 18.10 -6.32
N GLY A 49 -0.28 17.34 -5.87
CA GLY A 49 -0.81 17.38 -4.51
C GLY A 49 -0.13 16.43 -3.52
N ARG A 50 1.05 15.88 -3.85
CA ARG A 50 1.77 14.96 -2.94
C ARG A 50 2.27 15.70 -1.69
N ASP A 51 2.20 15.00 -0.57
CA ASP A 51 2.65 15.49 0.73
C ASP A 51 3.71 14.53 1.28
N LEU A 52 4.97 14.83 0.98
CA LEU A 52 6.10 13.98 1.34
C LEU A 52 6.27 13.84 2.86
N GLY A 53 5.86 14.84 3.64
CA GLY A 53 5.86 14.76 5.10
C GLY A 53 4.87 13.72 5.59
N ARG A 54 3.62 13.81 5.11
CA ARG A 54 2.57 12.85 5.43
C ARG A 54 2.89 11.44 4.96
N GLU A 55 3.56 11.28 3.82
CA GLU A 55 4.01 10.00 3.28
C GLU A 55 5.10 9.36 4.17
N ARG A 56 6.08 10.13 4.62
CA ARG A 56 7.10 9.68 5.60
C ARG A 56 6.46 9.22 6.91
N ASP A 57 5.45 9.95 7.40
CA ASP A 57 4.72 9.56 8.62
C ASP A 57 3.97 8.23 8.46
N VAL A 58 3.46 7.91 7.26
CA VAL A 58 2.89 6.58 6.99
C VAL A 58 3.96 5.52 7.18
N VAL A 59 5.12 5.70 6.54
CA VAL A 59 6.22 4.75 6.54
C VAL A 59 6.71 4.51 7.97
N ALA A 60 6.94 5.57 8.76
CA ALA A 60 7.35 5.46 10.15
C ALA A 60 6.35 4.63 10.99
N ARG A 61 5.05 4.89 10.86
CA ARG A 61 4.01 4.11 11.56
C ARG A 61 3.90 2.65 11.09
N MET A 62 4.26 2.37 9.84
CA MET A 62 4.33 1.00 9.32
C MET A 62 5.58 0.29 9.82
N ALA A 63 6.71 0.97 9.94
CA ALA A 63 7.97 0.40 10.43
C ALA A 63 7.85 -0.11 11.87
N VAL A 64 7.06 0.55 12.73
CA VAL A 64 6.73 0.04 14.08
C VAL A 64 6.05 -1.33 14.04
N ARG A 65 5.23 -1.59 13.01
CA ARG A 65 4.51 -2.86 12.84
C ARG A 65 5.30 -3.91 12.06
N ALA A 66 6.20 -3.47 11.18
CA ALA A 66 7.03 -4.32 10.33
C ALA A 66 8.52 -4.00 10.51
N PRO A 67 9.10 -4.23 11.70
CA PRO A 67 10.46 -3.81 12.03
C PRO A 67 11.52 -4.46 11.14
N ALA A 68 11.29 -5.69 10.68
CA ALA A 68 12.22 -6.40 9.77
C ALA A 68 12.36 -5.71 8.39
N LEU A 69 11.28 -5.08 7.91
CA LEU A 69 11.34 -4.29 6.67
C LEU A 69 12.02 -2.95 6.93
N GLY A 70 11.65 -2.28 8.03
CA GLY A 70 12.16 -0.95 8.38
C GLY A 70 11.71 0.14 7.40
N GLU A 71 12.01 1.39 7.72
CA GLU A 71 11.52 2.55 6.96
C GLU A 71 12.03 2.57 5.51
N SER A 72 13.29 2.19 5.26
CA SER A 72 13.88 2.26 3.92
C SER A 72 13.14 1.38 2.90
N ARG A 73 12.91 0.10 3.23
CA ARG A 73 12.17 -0.81 2.34
C ARG A 73 10.69 -0.45 2.24
N LEU A 74 10.09 -0.05 3.36
CA LEU A 74 8.69 0.38 3.39
C LEU A 74 8.48 1.66 2.57
N SER A 75 9.45 2.57 2.53
CA SER A 75 9.38 3.78 1.72
C SER A 75 9.26 3.45 0.24
N ALA A 76 10.07 2.52 -0.27
CA ALA A 76 10.01 2.12 -1.67
C ALA A 76 8.66 1.45 -2.02
N ILE A 77 8.18 0.55 -1.16
CA ILE A 77 6.89 -0.12 -1.33
C ILE A 77 5.75 0.90 -1.32
N MET A 78 5.72 1.77 -0.30
CA MET A 78 4.64 2.73 -0.16
C MET A 78 4.65 3.79 -1.25
N ASN A 79 5.82 4.16 -1.79
CA ASN A 79 5.90 5.03 -2.96
C ASN A 79 5.12 4.43 -4.13
N ALA A 80 5.40 3.18 -4.50
CA ALA A 80 4.72 2.50 -5.58
C ALA A 80 3.19 2.39 -5.34
N VAL A 81 2.80 2.09 -4.10
CA VAL A 81 1.37 1.98 -3.73
C VAL A 81 0.66 3.35 -3.74
N ILE A 82 1.35 4.44 -3.41
CA ILE A 82 0.82 5.81 -3.53
C ILE A 82 0.62 6.15 -4.99
N GLU A 83 1.66 5.98 -5.81
CA GLU A 83 1.65 6.34 -7.23
C GLU A 83 0.59 5.56 -8.01
N ALA A 84 0.43 4.26 -7.75
CA ALA A 84 -0.66 3.48 -8.33
C ALA A 84 -2.05 4.06 -8.00
N GLY A 85 -2.26 4.51 -6.76
CA GLY A 85 -3.51 5.15 -6.36
C GLY A 85 -3.72 6.53 -6.99
N LEU A 86 -2.65 7.27 -7.29
CA LEU A 86 -2.71 8.54 -8.00
C LEU A 86 -3.08 8.33 -9.48
N HIS A 87 -2.40 7.41 -10.17
CA HIS A 87 -2.71 7.07 -11.56
C HIS A 87 -4.17 6.62 -11.72
N LEU A 88 -4.64 5.70 -10.87
CA LEU A 88 -6.04 5.24 -10.91
C LEU A 88 -7.04 6.37 -10.64
N ALA A 89 -6.66 7.37 -9.83
CA ALA A 89 -7.54 8.52 -9.58
C ALA A 89 -7.61 9.44 -10.82
N GLU A 90 -6.48 9.66 -11.49
CA GLU A 90 -6.40 10.44 -12.74
C GLU A 90 -7.22 9.77 -13.86
N GLU A 91 -7.01 8.46 -14.08
CA GLU A 91 -7.77 7.68 -15.09
C GLU A 91 -9.30 7.73 -14.88
N ARG A 92 -9.74 7.84 -13.62
CA ARG A 92 -11.17 7.94 -13.27
C ARG A 92 -11.72 9.36 -13.41
N SER A 93 -10.87 10.38 -13.31
CA SER A 93 -11.25 11.78 -13.52
C SER A 93 -11.32 12.16 -15.00
N ASP A 94 -10.55 11.46 -15.85
CA ASP A 94 -10.55 11.66 -17.31
C ASP A 94 -11.71 10.94 -18.04
N ARG A 95 -12.50 10.14 -17.31
CA ARG A 95 -13.69 9.40 -17.81
C ARG A 95 -14.99 10.13 -17.51
#